data_AF-A0A7I8C3L7-F1
#
_entry.id   AF-A0A7I8C3L7-F1
#
_cell.length_a   1.000
_cell.length_b   1.000
_cell.length_c   1.000
_cell.angle_alpha   90.00
_cell.angle_beta   90.00
_cell.angle_gamma   90.00
#
_symmetry.space_group_name_H-M   'P 1'
#
loop_
_entity.id
_entity.type
_entity.pdbx_description
1 polymer ?
#
loop_
_entity_poly.entity_id
_entity_poly.type
_entity_poly.pdbx_seq_one_letter_code
_entity_poly.pdbx_strand_id
1 'polypeptide(L)'
;MHTAIFWGECMAREPDFVPPQTSEMRALWRRHQDPDIRRLLLEINHLRNVLREMDDLRAVVDRAWKDDIGGQLVALEKMRYRLLEERVRRGLLDP
;
A
#
# COMPACT_ATOMS: atom_id res chain seq x y z
N MET A 1 21.45 27.32 -0.49
CA MET A 1 21.46 25.85 -0.36
C MET A 1 21.30 25.48 1.10
N HIS A 2 20.13 25.01 1.51
CA HIS A 2 19.89 24.16 2.69
C HIS A 2 18.38 23.94 2.81
N THR A 3 17.88 22.92 2.13
CA THR A 3 16.48 22.46 2.21
C THR A 3 16.50 20.95 2.22
N ALA A 4 16.88 20.36 3.35
CA ALA A 4 16.86 18.91 3.53
C ALA A 4 16.44 18.45 4.94
N ILE A 5 16.06 19.36 5.84
CA ILE A 5 15.86 19.00 7.27
C ILE A 5 14.37 19.01 7.68
N PHE A 6 13.47 19.62 6.90
CA PHE A 6 12.08 19.81 7.38
C PHE A 6 11.19 18.54 7.34
N TRP A 7 11.63 17.44 6.72
CA TRP A 7 10.82 16.21 6.56
C TRP A 7 11.13 15.10 7.58
N GLY A 8 12.16 15.25 8.42
CA GLY A 8 12.57 14.21 9.37
C GLY A 8 11.84 14.23 10.72
N GLU A 9 11.49 15.42 11.21
CA GLU A 9 10.95 15.59 12.58
C GLU A 9 9.40 15.63 12.63
N CYS A 10 8.72 15.94 11.52
CA CYS A 10 7.25 16.02 11.48
C CYS A 10 6.52 14.66 11.45
N MET A 11 7.22 13.52 11.37
CA MET A 11 6.60 12.18 11.35
C MET A 11 6.59 11.49 12.73
N ALA A 12 6.90 12.19 13.82
CA ALA A 12 6.90 11.57 15.15
C ALA A 12 5.49 11.14 15.63
N ARG A 13 4.44 11.74 15.07
CA ARG A 13 3.04 11.31 15.23
C ARG A 13 2.21 11.93 14.12
N GLU A 14 1.82 11.12 13.13
CA GLU A 14 0.87 11.57 12.11
C GLU A 14 -0.40 12.08 12.82
N PRO A 15 -0.91 13.28 12.50
CA PRO A 15 -2.12 13.78 13.14
C PRO A 15 -3.26 12.82 12.86
N ASP A 16 -4.16 12.64 13.82
CA ASP A 16 -5.34 11.80 13.61
C ASP A 16 -6.12 12.35 12.40
N PHE A 17 -6.26 11.51 11.38
CA PHE A 17 -7.02 11.85 10.18
C PHE A 17 -7.92 10.67 9.80
N VAL A 18 -9.08 10.99 9.24
CA VAL A 18 -9.95 9.97 8.65
C VAL A 18 -9.48 9.71 7.23
N PRO A 19 -9.04 8.50 6.87
CA PRO A 19 -8.61 8.20 5.51
C PRO A 19 -9.79 8.36 4.54
N PRO A 20 -9.59 8.97 3.37
CA PRO A 20 -10.69 9.31 2.46
C PRO A 20 -11.35 8.04 1.91
N GLN A 21 -12.67 7.93 1.97
CA GLN A 21 -13.40 6.81 1.38
C GLN A 21 -13.27 6.81 -0.14
N THR A 22 -13.53 5.67 -0.78
CA THR A 22 -13.46 5.54 -2.24
C THR A 22 -14.40 6.51 -2.96
N SER A 23 -15.57 6.81 -2.37
CA SER A 23 -16.51 7.83 -2.87
C SER A 23 -15.89 9.24 -2.84
N GLU A 24 -15.21 9.59 -1.75
CA GLU A 24 -14.53 10.87 -1.57
C GLU A 24 -13.33 10.99 -2.52
N MET A 25 -12.53 9.94 -2.67
CA MET A 25 -11.44 9.90 -3.66
C MET A 25 -11.95 10.09 -5.09
N ARG A 26 -13.10 9.49 -5.45
CA ARG A 26 -13.75 9.72 -6.76
C ARG A 26 -14.27 11.15 -6.92
N ALA A 27 -14.72 11.78 -5.84
CA ALA A 27 -15.11 13.19 -5.85
C ALA A 27 -13.88 14.09 -6.04
N LEU A 28 -12.79 13.80 -5.32
CA LEU A 28 -11.50 14.50 -5.47
C LEU A 28 -10.95 14.38 -6.89
N TRP A 29 -11.00 13.18 -7.49
CA TRP A 29 -10.57 12.96 -8.88
C TRP A 29 -11.34 13.81 -9.90
N ARG A 30 -12.65 13.98 -9.70
CA ARG A 30 -13.50 14.80 -10.58
C ARG A 30 -13.26 16.30 -10.37
N ARG A 31 -13.06 16.71 -9.12
CA ARG A 31 -12.87 18.11 -8.74
C ARG A 31 -11.49 18.64 -9.11
N HIS A 32 -10.46 17.81 -9.02
CA HIS A 32 -9.07 18.22 -9.20
C HIS A 32 -8.47 17.57 -10.44
N GLN A 33 -8.09 18.41 -11.41
CA GLN A 33 -7.41 17.97 -12.63
C GLN A 33 -5.88 17.99 -12.53
N ASP A 34 -5.36 18.48 -11.41
CA ASP A 34 -3.92 18.51 -11.12
C ASP A 34 -3.30 17.09 -11.24
N PRO A 35 -2.27 16.92 -12.10
CA PRO A 35 -1.61 15.63 -12.30
C PRO A 35 -1.02 15.03 -11.03
N ASP A 36 -0.48 15.83 -10.11
CA ASP A 36 0.12 15.34 -8.88
C ASP A 36 -0.93 14.85 -7.89
N ILE A 37 -2.05 15.56 -7.76
CA ILE A 37 -3.18 15.10 -6.94
C ILE A 37 -3.73 13.78 -7.48
N ARG A 38 -3.88 13.67 -8.81
CA ARG A 38 -4.34 12.44 -9.46
C ARG A 38 -3.39 11.27 -9.22
N ARG A 39 -2.07 11.51 -9.35
CA ARG A 39 -1.04 10.52 -9.07
C ARG A 39 -1.12 10.02 -7.62
N LEU A 40 -1.28 10.92 -6.65
CA LEU A 40 -1.46 10.56 -5.23
C LEU A 40 -2.74 9.74 -4.99
N LEU A 41 -3.86 10.10 -5.61
CA LEU A 41 -5.11 9.33 -5.49
C LEU A 41 -4.97 7.92 -6.07
N LEU A 42 -4.30 7.77 -7.21
CA LEU A 42 -4.02 6.47 -7.81
C LEU A 42 -3.10 5.63 -6.92
N GLU A 43 -2.08 6.26 -6.32
CA GLU A 43 -1.19 5.62 -5.35
C GLU A 43 -1.97 5.06 -4.17
N ILE A 44 -2.80 5.88 -3.52
CA ILE A 44 -3.61 5.45 -2.39
C ILE A 44 -4.52 4.28 -2.77
N ASN A 45 -5.15 4.34 -3.94
CA ASN A 45 -6.03 3.27 -4.42
C ASN A 45 -5.26 1.97 -4.67
N HIS A 46 -4.07 2.07 -5.26
CA HIS A 46 -3.20 0.93 -5.49
C HIS A 46 -2.78 0.27 -4.17
N LEU A 47 -2.37 1.04 -3.17
CA LEU A 47 -2.01 0.53 -1.85
C LEU A 47 -3.17 -0.18 -1.14
N ARG A 48 -4.39 0.34 -1.27
CA ARG A 48 -5.58 -0.34 -0.76
C ARG A 48 -5.80 -1.70 -1.42
N ASN A 49 -5.55 -1.81 -2.72
CA ASN A 49 -5.65 -3.09 -3.42
C ASN A 49 -4.58 -4.08 -2.93
N VAL A 50 -3.33 -3.63 -2.79
CA VAL A 50 -2.25 -4.47 -2.26
C VAL A 50 -2.59 -4.99 -0.86
N LEU A 51 -3.04 -4.11 0.04
CA LEU A 51 -3.42 -4.49 1.39
C LEU A 51 -4.57 -5.51 1.42
N ARG A 52 -5.56 -5.35 0.54
CA ARG A 52 -6.64 -6.34 0.39
C ARG A 52 -6.09 -7.68 -0.08
N GLU A 53 -5.23 -7.69 -1.08
CA GLU A 53 -4.63 -8.93 -1.59
C GLU A 53 -3.72 -9.61 -0.55
N MET A 54 -3.02 -8.83 0.27
CA MET A 54 -2.28 -9.36 1.42
C MET A 54 -3.23 -9.99 2.44
N ASP A 55 -4.39 -9.40 2.71
CA ASP A 55 -5.36 -9.99 3.64
C ASP A 55 -5.96 -11.29 3.07
N ASP A 56 -6.23 -11.36 1.76
CA ASP A 56 -6.66 -12.58 1.08
C ASP A 56 -5.61 -13.69 1.18
N LEU A 57 -4.34 -13.36 0.94
CA LEU A 57 -3.21 -14.30 1.07
C LEU A 57 -3.01 -14.75 2.52
N ARG A 58 -3.17 -13.84 3.49
CA ARG A 58 -3.15 -14.17 4.92
C ARG A 58 -4.25 -15.17 5.25
N ALA A 59 -5.47 -14.97 4.76
CA ALA A 59 -6.58 -15.89 4.98
C ALA A 59 -6.31 -17.28 4.35
N VAL A 60 -5.58 -17.35 3.23
CA VAL A 60 -5.12 -18.63 2.65
C VAL A 60 -4.10 -19.30 3.56
N VAL A 61 -3.11 -18.56 4.08
CA VAL A 61 -2.13 -19.07 5.04
C VAL A 61 -2.82 -19.58 6.30
N ASP A 62 -3.77 -18.81 6.85
CA ASP A 62 -4.52 -19.17 8.06
C ASP A 62 -5.33 -20.46 7.86
N ARG A 63 -5.94 -20.67 6.69
CA ARG A 63 -6.62 -21.93 6.35
C ARG A 63 -5.61 -23.08 6.19
N ALA A 64 -4.55 -22.88 5.42
CA ALA A 64 -3.52 -23.89 5.19
C ALA A 64 -2.74 -24.26 6.47
N TRP A 65 -2.65 -23.36 7.44
CA TRP A 65 -2.09 -23.63 8.76
C TRP A 65 -3.03 -24.54 9.58
N LYS A 66 -4.34 -24.29 9.50
CA LYS A 66 -5.33 -25.16 10.14
C LYS A 66 -5.40 -26.55 9.50
N ASP A 67 -5.08 -26.66 8.22
CA ASP A 67 -5.21 -27.88 7.43
C ASP A 67 -3.90 -28.71 7.29
N ASP A 68 -2.79 -28.22 7.87
CA ASP A 68 -1.48 -28.88 8.07
C ASP A 68 -0.63 -29.23 6.81
N ILE A 69 0.36 -28.36 6.57
CA ILE A 69 1.64 -28.44 5.82
C ILE A 69 1.68 -29.11 4.44
N GLY A 70 1.36 -28.28 3.42
CA GLY A 70 1.82 -28.48 2.04
C GLY A 70 1.56 -27.26 1.15
N GLY A 71 0.41 -26.60 1.36
CA GLY A 71 0.06 -25.35 0.66
C GLY A 71 0.70 -24.07 1.23
N GLN A 72 1.42 -24.17 2.35
CA GLN A 72 1.88 -23.03 3.17
C GLN A 72 2.91 -22.14 2.46
N LEU A 73 3.86 -22.73 1.73
CA LEU A 73 4.96 -21.97 1.10
C LEU A 73 4.50 -21.10 -0.08
N VAL A 74 3.50 -21.54 -0.85
CA VAL A 74 3.07 -20.81 -2.06
C VAL A 74 2.38 -19.49 -1.72
N ALA A 75 1.54 -19.46 -0.68
CA ALA A 75 0.82 -18.25 -0.29
C ALA A 75 1.75 -17.20 0.36
N LEU A 76 2.66 -17.64 1.24
CA LEU A 76 3.69 -16.79 1.82
C LEU A 76 4.61 -16.20 0.75
N GLU A 77 5.04 -17.03 -0.21
CA GLU A 77 5.91 -16.57 -1.29
C GLU A 77 5.19 -15.56 -2.22
N LYS A 78 3.90 -15.76 -2.49
CA LYS A 78 3.09 -14.76 -3.22
C LYS A 78 2.96 -13.45 -2.46
N MET A 79 2.75 -13.50 -1.15
CA MET A 79 2.67 -12.28 -0.33
C MET A 79 4.01 -11.52 -0.36
N ARG A 80 5.13 -12.24 -0.22
CA ARG A 80 6.47 -11.69 -0.36
C ARG A 80 6.66 -11.01 -1.71
N TYR A 81 6.24 -11.66 -2.79
CA TYR A 81 6.34 -11.10 -4.14
C TYR A 81 5.53 -9.80 -4.30
N ARG A 82 4.28 -9.76 -3.84
CA ARG A 82 3.46 -8.54 -3.92
C ARG A 82 4.07 -7.38 -3.13
N LEU A 83 4.67 -7.65 -1.98
CA LEU A 83 5.42 -6.63 -1.22
C LEU A 83 6.67 -6.15 -1.96
N LEU A 84 7.37 -7.04 -2.66
CA LEU A 84 8.54 -6.66 -3.46
C LEU A 84 8.15 -5.79 -4.66
N GLU A 85 7.08 -6.13 -5.38
CA GLU A 85 6.57 -5.33 -6.49
C GLU A 85 6.25 -3.89 -6.05
N GLU A 86 5.59 -3.73 -4.90
CA GLU A 86 5.33 -2.40 -4.35
C GLU A 86 6.60 -1.63 -4.01
N ARG A 87 7.60 -2.31 -3.44
CA ARG A 87 8.87 -1.68 -3.07
C ARG A 87 9.66 -1.24 -4.30
N VAL A 88 9.69 -2.05 -5.35
CA VAL A 88 10.31 -1.69 -6.64
C VAL A 88 9.56 -0.52 -7.29
N ARG A 89 8.22 -0.56 -7.33
CA ARG A 89 7.40 0.54 -7.88
C ARG A 89 7.63 1.86 -7.14
N ARG A 90 7.92 1.80 -5.84
CA ARG A 90 8.25 2.97 -5.00
C ARG A 90 9.72 3.40 -5.09
N GLY A 91 10.56 2.70 -5.85
CA GLY A 91 12.00 2.98 -5.96
C GLY A 91 12.79 2.69 -4.67
N LEU A 92 12.25 1.85 -3.79
CA LEU A 92 12.90 1.46 -2.52
C LEU A 92 13.83 0.25 -2.69
N LEU A 93 13.80 -0.38 -3.86
CA LEU A 93 14.67 -1.48 -4.28
C LEU A 93 14.91 -1.32 -5.79
N ASP A 94 16.12 -1.63 -6.24
CA ASP A 94 16.44 -1.68 -7.66
C ASP A 94 15.81 -2.95 -8.31
N PRO A 95 15.38 -2.89 -9.59
CA PRO A 95 14.67 -3.97 -10.28
C PRO A 95 15.49 -5.26 -10.48
#